data_AF-A0A9E0T178-F1
#
_entry.id   AF-A0A9E0T178-F1
#
_cell.length_a   1.000
_cell.length_b   1.000
_cell.length_c   1.000
_cell.angle_alpha   90.00
_cell.angle_beta   90.00
_cell.angle_gamma   90.00
#
_symmetry.space_group_name_H-M   'P 1'
#
loop_
_entity.id
_entity.type
_entity.pdbx_description
1 polymer ?
#
loop_
_entity_poly.entity_id
_entity_poly.type
_entity_poly.pdbx_seq_one_letter_code
_entity_poly.pdbx_strand_id
1 'polypeptide(L)'
;MDPTAAIPAEQAVPAQPAPQPTHGRAAASTPELSPAACAARLGERFPAVFGSGVARPLKLRIQADIQQRAPGDFTRKALSNFLHRHTTSTAYLKALIAAEQRVDLDGQPAGPINDEHRAAAVAELERRRVLHDARRAAERQAQDADRRTRDAERRIHEAERRAQEAERRAAAAERRANEAERQVRVLDDPERRERAQLLRAFETTTLTRANFCALKGVSEATLDATLALARDERNQARAMPRPNAPEPGMQRPPNRAEDRPPRRHDRPPGKPGPRRPSPGQQAAPAEDRRPQDRTPRRG
;
A
#
# COMPACT_ATOMS: atom_id res chain seq x y z
N MET A 1 -83.25 -52.57 21.97
CA MET A 1 -83.93 -51.28 22.10
C MET A 1 -82.90 -50.29 22.63
N ASP A 2 -82.10 -49.70 21.74
CA ASP A 2 -81.52 -48.39 22.00
C ASP A 2 -82.65 -47.36 22.14
N PRO A 3 -82.42 -46.28 22.88
CA PRO A 3 -82.18 -45.03 22.15
C PRO A 3 -81.12 -44.11 22.78
N THR A 4 -80.10 -43.82 21.98
CA THR A 4 -79.62 -42.50 21.54
C THR A 4 -80.30 -41.22 22.06
N ALA A 5 -79.40 -40.26 22.33
CA ALA A 5 -79.49 -38.79 22.24
C ALA A 5 -80.03 -37.96 23.42
N ALA A 6 -79.16 -37.12 23.98
CA ALA A 6 -79.22 -35.66 23.78
C ALA A 6 -77.99 -34.96 24.38
N ILE A 7 -77.30 -34.17 23.54
CA ILE A 7 -76.48 -33.01 23.94
C ILE A 7 -77.35 -31.77 23.66
N PRO A 8 -77.33 -30.75 24.53
CA PRO A 8 -76.98 -29.40 24.07
C PRO A 8 -76.04 -28.66 25.06
N ALA A 9 -74.99 -28.03 24.54
CA ALA A 9 -74.80 -26.57 24.43
C ALA A 9 -74.54 -25.87 25.79
N GLU A 10 -73.29 -25.54 26.11
CA GLU A 10 -72.61 -24.29 25.72
C GLU A 10 -72.98 -23.12 26.63
N GLN A 11 -72.02 -22.69 27.47
CA GLN A 11 -71.79 -21.26 27.72
C GLN A 11 -70.41 -20.99 28.38
N ALA A 12 -69.55 -20.39 27.56
CA ALA A 12 -68.72 -19.20 27.81
C ALA A 12 -67.71 -19.17 28.98
N VAL A 13 -66.44 -19.26 28.58
CA VAL A 13 -65.21 -18.76 29.23
C VAL A 13 -65.21 -17.22 29.22
N PRO A 14 -64.59 -16.54 30.21
CA PRO A 14 -63.19 -16.05 30.04
C PRO A 14 -62.36 -16.19 31.34
N ALA A 15 -61.14 -16.74 31.32
CA ALA A 15 -59.85 -16.14 30.92
C ALA A 15 -59.21 -15.19 31.98
N GLN A 16 -58.23 -15.77 32.71
CA GLN A 16 -57.01 -15.21 33.33
C GLN A 16 -57.07 -14.49 34.70
N PRO A 17 -55.96 -14.46 35.49
CA PRO A 17 -54.61 -15.01 35.25
C PRO A 17 -54.07 -15.94 36.36
N ALA A 18 -53.04 -16.71 35.98
CA ALA A 18 -52.28 -17.64 36.81
C ALA A 18 -51.46 -16.96 37.93
N PRO A 19 -51.35 -17.55 39.13
CA PRO A 19 -50.22 -17.31 40.02
C PRO A 19 -49.07 -18.25 39.67
N GLN A 20 -47.92 -17.66 39.37
CA GLN A 20 -46.66 -18.35 39.11
C GLN A 20 -46.21 -19.14 40.36
N PRO A 21 -45.67 -20.37 40.22
CA PRO A 21 -44.97 -21.01 41.32
C PRO A 21 -43.63 -20.31 41.55
N THR A 22 -43.56 -19.58 42.65
CA THR A 22 -42.32 -19.06 43.24
C THR A 22 -41.40 -20.23 43.57
N HIS A 23 -40.39 -20.45 42.73
CA HIS A 23 -39.28 -21.33 43.04
C HIS A 23 -38.39 -20.63 44.08
N GLY A 24 -38.78 -20.80 45.34
CA GLY A 24 -38.00 -20.42 46.50
C GLY A 24 -36.84 -21.39 46.73
N ARG A 25 -35.71 -20.82 47.17
CA ARG A 25 -34.47 -21.45 47.66
C ARG A 25 -33.42 -21.73 46.58
N ALA A 26 -32.74 -20.65 46.20
CA ALA A 26 -31.39 -20.67 45.65
C ALA A 26 -30.48 -21.54 46.53
N ALA A 27 -30.19 -22.76 46.07
CA ALA A 27 -29.12 -23.58 46.58
C ALA A 27 -27.79 -22.87 46.28
N ALA A 28 -26.98 -22.71 47.32
CA ALA A 28 -25.69 -22.04 47.29
C ALA A 28 -24.85 -22.49 46.10
N SER A 29 -24.57 -21.54 45.21
CA SER A 29 -23.67 -21.68 44.08
C SER A 29 -22.27 -22.01 44.62
N THR A 30 -21.92 -23.29 44.60
CA THR A 30 -20.52 -23.69 44.78
C THR A 30 -19.77 -23.02 43.63
N PRO A 31 -18.72 -22.22 43.88
CA PRO A 31 -18.05 -21.51 42.81
C PRO A 31 -17.57 -22.55 41.81
N GLU A 32 -18.03 -22.49 40.55
CA GLU A 32 -17.52 -23.39 39.52
C GLU A 32 -16.03 -23.11 39.41
N LEU A 33 -15.20 -24.02 39.95
CA LEU A 33 -13.75 -23.90 39.83
C LEU A 33 -13.43 -23.76 38.35
N SER A 34 -12.76 -22.67 38.01
CA SER A 34 -12.29 -22.48 36.64
C SER A 34 -11.42 -23.68 36.26
N PRO A 35 -11.40 -24.09 34.99
CA PRO A 35 -10.57 -25.23 34.56
C PRO A 35 -9.09 -25.09 34.91
N ALA A 36 -8.59 -23.86 35.06
CA ALA A 36 -7.24 -23.56 35.53
C ALA A 36 -7.09 -23.78 37.05
N ALA A 37 -8.09 -23.37 37.84
CA ALA A 37 -8.12 -23.63 39.28
C ALA A 37 -8.22 -25.14 39.58
N CYS A 38 -9.01 -25.89 38.82
CA CYS A 38 -9.03 -27.36 38.91
C CYS A 38 -7.67 -27.98 38.60
N ALA A 39 -6.98 -27.49 37.55
CA ALA A 39 -5.66 -27.97 37.19
C ALA A 39 -4.64 -27.72 38.32
N ALA A 40 -4.63 -26.52 38.89
CA ALA A 40 -3.73 -26.17 40.00
C ALA A 40 -3.97 -27.07 41.23
N ARG A 41 -5.23 -27.23 41.63
CA ARG A 41 -5.61 -28.10 42.75
C ARG A 41 -5.29 -29.57 42.50
N LEU A 42 -5.49 -30.07 41.28
CA LEU A 42 -5.10 -31.44 40.91
C LEU A 42 -3.58 -31.61 40.94
N GLY A 43 -2.80 -30.61 40.52
CA GLY A 43 -1.35 -30.63 40.61
C GLY A 43 -0.83 -30.61 42.05
N GLU A 44 -1.48 -29.84 42.94
CA GLU A 44 -1.16 -29.80 44.38
C GLU A 44 -1.44 -31.14 45.07
N ARG A 45 -2.58 -31.78 44.77
CA ARG A 45 -3.01 -33.03 45.41
C ARG A 45 -2.36 -34.28 44.82
N PHE A 46 -2.11 -34.29 43.51
CA PHE A 46 -1.64 -35.45 42.77
C PHE A 46 -0.46 -35.07 41.85
N PRO A 47 0.69 -34.67 42.44
CA PRO A 47 1.84 -34.18 41.68
C PRO A 47 2.47 -35.25 40.78
N ALA A 48 2.33 -36.54 41.11
CA ALA A 48 2.88 -37.65 40.32
C ALA A 48 2.28 -37.75 38.90
N VAL A 49 1.05 -37.28 38.73
CA VAL A 49 0.26 -37.43 37.49
C VAL A 49 -0.05 -36.09 36.85
N PHE A 50 -0.45 -35.11 37.66
CA PHE A 50 -0.85 -33.77 37.21
C PHE A 50 0.21 -32.72 37.52
N GLY A 51 1.45 -33.14 37.80
CA GLY A 51 2.59 -32.25 38.01
C GLY A 51 2.78 -31.26 36.86
N SER A 52 3.33 -30.09 37.18
CA SER A 52 3.48 -28.99 36.22
C SER A 52 4.23 -29.44 34.95
N GLY A 53 3.52 -29.42 33.81
CA GLY A 53 4.11 -29.66 32.48
C GLY A 53 4.29 -31.13 32.09
N VAL A 54 3.95 -32.09 32.95
CA VAL A 54 4.05 -33.52 32.62
C VAL A 54 2.65 -34.08 32.39
N ALA A 55 2.29 -34.33 31.13
CA ALA A 55 1.08 -35.11 30.83
C ALA A 55 1.46 -36.59 30.83
N ARG A 56 0.83 -37.39 31.69
CA ARG A 56 1.00 -38.85 31.70
C ARG A 56 -0.29 -39.55 31.26
N PRO A 57 -0.22 -40.73 30.63
CA PRO A 57 -1.43 -41.47 30.27
C PRO A 57 -2.16 -41.94 31.52
N LEU A 58 -3.40 -41.48 31.70
CA LEU A 58 -4.16 -41.73 32.93
C LEU A 58 -4.75 -43.15 32.94
N LYS A 59 -4.86 -43.73 34.14
CA LYS A 59 -5.68 -44.92 34.40
C LYS A 59 -7.12 -44.71 33.93
N LEU A 60 -7.76 -45.79 33.48
CA LEU A 60 -9.18 -45.75 33.15
C LEU A 60 -10.02 -45.52 34.41
N ARG A 61 -11.10 -44.74 34.28
CA ARG A 61 -11.99 -44.36 35.39
C ARG A 61 -11.30 -43.56 36.52
N ILE A 62 -10.16 -42.92 36.24
CA ILE A 62 -9.42 -42.05 37.18
C ILE A 62 -10.29 -40.98 37.85
N GLN A 63 -11.38 -40.55 37.20
CA GLN A 63 -12.33 -39.59 37.77
C GLN A 63 -12.98 -40.09 39.06
N ALA A 64 -13.27 -41.40 39.17
CA ALA A 64 -13.84 -42.00 40.37
C ALA A 64 -12.79 -42.07 41.48
N ASP A 65 -11.57 -42.51 41.15
CA ASP A 65 -10.43 -42.59 42.07
C ASP A 65 -10.11 -41.19 42.66
N ILE A 66 -10.16 -40.13 41.85
CA ILE A 66 -9.97 -38.74 42.31
C ILE A 66 -11.06 -38.32 43.29
N GLN A 67 -12.33 -38.64 43.01
CA GLN A 67 -13.45 -38.28 43.89
C GLN A 67 -13.43 -39.04 45.21
N GLN A 68 -12.96 -40.29 45.22
CA GLN A 68 -12.80 -41.08 46.43
C GLN A 68 -11.68 -40.54 47.33
N ARG A 69 -10.59 -40.06 46.72
CA ARG A 69 -9.40 -39.62 47.44
C ARG A 69 -9.44 -38.14 47.86
N ALA A 70 -10.20 -37.33 47.14
CA ALA A 70 -10.46 -35.93 47.47
C ALA A 70 -11.97 -35.61 47.38
N PRO A 71 -12.80 -36.19 48.28
CA PRO A 71 -14.22 -35.90 48.31
C PRO A 71 -14.45 -34.44 48.70
N GLY A 72 -15.27 -33.72 47.92
CA GLY A 72 -15.64 -32.32 48.19
C GLY A 72 -14.71 -31.26 47.61
N ASP A 73 -13.46 -31.60 47.26
CA ASP A 73 -12.50 -30.64 46.67
C ASP A 73 -12.84 -30.28 45.21
N PHE A 74 -13.49 -31.20 44.48
CA PHE A 74 -13.80 -31.03 43.07
C PHE A 74 -15.26 -31.35 42.77
N THR A 75 -15.93 -30.51 41.99
CA THR A 75 -17.24 -30.85 41.42
C THR A 75 -17.06 -31.84 40.27
N ARG A 76 -17.99 -32.80 40.14
CA ARG A 76 -17.97 -33.82 39.08
C ARG A 76 -17.89 -33.21 37.68
N LYS A 77 -18.61 -32.09 37.46
CA LYS A 77 -18.66 -31.35 36.20
C LYS A 77 -17.32 -30.68 35.88
N ALA A 78 -16.70 -29.98 36.84
CA ALA A 78 -15.42 -29.32 36.63
C ALA A 78 -14.30 -30.34 36.33
N LEU A 79 -14.28 -31.47 37.05
CA LEU A 79 -13.34 -32.56 36.82
C LEU A 79 -13.55 -33.20 35.43
N SER A 80 -14.79 -33.43 35.02
CA SER A 80 -15.11 -33.95 33.69
C SER A 80 -14.61 -33.02 32.58
N ASN A 81 -14.88 -31.71 32.69
CA ASN A 81 -14.44 -30.72 31.72
C ASN A 81 -12.91 -30.64 31.63
N PHE A 82 -12.23 -30.64 32.78
CA PHE A 82 -10.78 -30.65 32.82
C PHE A 82 -10.19 -31.91 32.17
N LEU A 83 -10.65 -33.11 32.56
CA LEU A 83 -10.14 -34.37 32.02
C LEU A 83 -10.38 -34.49 30.52
N HIS A 84 -11.54 -34.05 30.03
CA HIS A 84 -11.83 -34.02 28.59
C HIS A 84 -10.81 -33.14 27.85
N ARG A 85 -10.53 -31.93 28.35
CA ARG A 85 -9.55 -31.03 27.75
C ARG A 85 -8.10 -31.54 27.89
N HIS A 86 -7.77 -32.18 29.02
CA HIS A 86 -6.44 -32.70 29.29
C HIS A 86 -6.13 -33.90 28.38
N THR A 87 -7.04 -34.87 28.28
CA THR A 87 -6.88 -36.08 27.47
C THR A 87 -6.92 -35.83 25.96
N THR A 88 -7.53 -34.73 25.52
CA THR A 88 -7.49 -34.28 24.12
C THR A 88 -6.32 -33.32 23.84
N SER A 89 -5.48 -33.00 24.83
CA SER A 89 -4.36 -32.09 24.63
C SER A 89 -3.23 -32.74 23.83
N THR A 90 -2.50 -31.93 23.05
CA THR A 90 -1.36 -32.40 22.26
C THR A 90 -0.26 -33.03 23.12
N ALA A 91 -0.03 -32.48 24.33
CA ALA A 91 0.94 -33.04 25.26
C ALA A 91 0.53 -34.43 25.75
N TYR A 92 -0.76 -34.62 26.07
CA TYR A 92 -1.29 -35.92 26.47
C TYR A 92 -1.24 -36.95 25.35
N LEU A 93 -1.64 -36.59 24.12
CA LEU A 93 -1.57 -37.51 22.97
C LEU A 93 -0.14 -37.96 22.70
N LYS A 94 0.85 -37.06 22.81
CA LYS A 94 2.28 -37.41 22.69
C LYS A 94 2.73 -38.37 23.80
N ALA A 95 2.31 -38.13 25.05
CA ALA A 95 2.63 -39.01 26.16
C ALA A 95 1.97 -40.39 26.04
N LEU A 96 0.74 -40.45 25.54
CA LEU A 96 0.01 -41.70 25.28
C LEU A 96 0.71 -42.57 24.22
N ILE A 97 1.35 -41.95 23.23
CA ILE A 97 2.14 -42.65 22.22
C ILE A 97 3.46 -43.17 22.81
N ALA A 98 4.14 -42.36 23.61
CA ALA A 98 5.47 -42.68 24.12
C ALA A 98 5.50 -43.66 25.30
N ALA A 99 4.45 -43.68 26.13
CA ALA A 99 4.41 -44.50 27.35
C ALA A 99 3.80 -45.87 27.08
N GLU A 100 4.34 -46.93 27.67
CA GLU A 100 3.81 -48.29 27.49
C GLU A 100 2.54 -48.56 28.33
N GLN A 101 2.50 -48.00 29.54
CA GLN A 101 1.50 -48.26 30.57
C GLN A 101 0.81 -46.96 31.02
N ARG A 102 -0.44 -47.09 31.48
CA ARG A 102 -1.18 -46.01 32.15
C ARG A 102 -0.65 -45.85 33.56
N VAL A 103 -0.82 -44.66 34.14
CA VAL A 103 -0.46 -44.37 35.54
C VAL A 103 -1.70 -44.08 36.38
N ASP A 104 -1.72 -44.57 37.60
CA ASP A 104 -2.68 -44.17 38.63
C ASP A 104 -2.27 -42.87 39.33
N LEU A 105 -3.06 -42.42 40.31
CA LEU A 105 -2.85 -41.17 41.07
C LEU A 105 -1.54 -41.13 41.87
N ASP A 106 -0.98 -42.27 42.21
CA ASP A 106 0.28 -42.41 42.95
C ASP A 106 1.50 -42.52 42.00
N GLY A 107 1.25 -42.55 40.68
CA GLY A 107 2.28 -42.73 39.67
C GLY A 107 2.65 -44.19 39.42
N GLN A 108 1.89 -45.14 39.96
CA GLN A 108 2.09 -46.57 39.74
C GLN A 108 1.47 -47.01 38.41
N PRO A 109 2.01 -48.06 37.77
CA PRO A 109 1.47 -48.57 36.52
C PRO A 109 0.09 -49.20 36.73
N ALA A 110 -0.88 -48.76 35.93
CA ALA A 110 -2.29 -49.08 36.06
C ALA A 110 -2.88 -49.64 34.75
N GLY A 111 -2.15 -50.60 34.17
CA GLY A 111 -2.55 -51.36 32.98
C GLY A 111 -1.89 -50.89 31.68
N PRO A 112 -1.81 -51.78 30.66
CA PRO A 112 -1.19 -51.46 29.38
C PRO A 112 -2.05 -50.50 28.54
N ILE A 113 -1.40 -49.77 27.64
CA ILE A 113 -2.09 -48.96 26.62
C ILE A 113 -2.23 -49.81 25.36
N ASN A 114 -3.48 -50.08 24.95
CA ASN A 114 -3.77 -50.77 23.70
C ASN A 114 -3.25 -49.98 22.50
N ASP A 115 -2.76 -50.68 21.48
CA ASP A 115 -2.18 -50.07 20.28
C ASP A 115 -3.18 -49.27 19.47
N GLU A 116 -4.48 -49.62 19.51
CA GLU A 116 -5.57 -48.84 18.92
C GLU A 116 -5.60 -47.40 19.45
N HIS A 117 -5.37 -47.20 20.76
CA HIS A 117 -5.33 -45.87 21.36
C HIS A 117 -4.10 -45.08 20.91
N ARG A 118 -2.97 -45.77 20.68
CA ARG A 118 -1.75 -45.14 20.15
C ARG A 118 -1.96 -44.71 18.70
N ALA A 119 -2.51 -45.60 17.87
CA ALA A 119 -2.82 -45.32 16.47
C ALA A 119 -3.80 -44.13 16.34
N ALA A 120 -4.87 -44.10 17.14
CA ALA A 120 -5.80 -42.99 17.17
C ALA A 120 -5.14 -41.67 17.60
N ALA A 121 -4.22 -41.71 18.56
CA ALA A 121 -3.48 -40.52 19.00
C ALA A 121 -2.54 -39.98 17.91
N VAL A 122 -1.86 -40.86 17.17
CA VAL A 122 -1.02 -40.48 16.02
C VAL A 122 -1.87 -39.81 14.94
N ALA A 123 -2.96 -40.46 14.54
CA ALA A 123 -3.87 -39.94 13.50
C ALA A 123 -4.43 -38.56 13.88
N GLU A 124 -4.81 -38.35 15.14
CA GLU A 124 -5.31 -37.06 15.61
C GLU A 124 -4.22 -35.98 15.62
N LEU A 125 -2.98 -36.30 15.99
CA LEU A 125 -1.86 -35.36 15.94
C LEU A 125 -1.52 -34.95 14.50
N GLU A 126 -1.54 -35.89 13.56
CA GLU A 126 -1.34 -35.62 12.14
C GLU A 126 -2.44 -34.73 11.57
N ARG A 127 -3.71 -35.07 11.85
CA ARG A 127 -4.87 -34.25 11.46
C ARG A 127 -4.72 -32.81 11.96
N ARG A 128 -4.31 -32.63 13.22
CA ARG A 128 -4.08 -31.30 13.81
C ARG A 128 -2.94 -30.56 13.15
N ARG A 129 -1.84 -31.25 12.85
CA ARG A 129 -0.68 -30.66 12.18
C ARG A 129 -1.07 -30.14 10.80
N VAL A 130 -1.77 -30.95 9.99
CA VAL A 130 -2.23 -30.56 8.66
C VAL A 130 -3.14 -29.33 8.72
N LEU A 131 -4.11 -29.31 9.64
CA LEU A 131 -5.00 -28.15 9.80
C LEU A 131 -4.26 -26.89 10.26
N HIS A 132 -3.33 -27.04 11.19
CA HIS A 132 -2.51 -25.93 11.66
C HIS A 132 -1.62 -25.37 10.55
N ASP A 133 -0.95 -26.25 9.80
CA ASP A 133 -0.06 -25.87 8.72
C ASP A 133 -0.84 -25.20 7.58
N ALA A 134 -2.03 -25.72 7.24
CA ALA A 134 -2.94 -25.10 6.28
C ALA A 134 -3.41 -23.71 6.75
N ARG A 135 -3.81 -23.54 8.01
CA ARG A 135 -4.19 -22.24 8.58
C ARG A 135 -3.02 -21.25 8.52
N ARG A 136 -1.81 -21.68 8.90
CA ARG A 136 -0.62 -20.83 8.87
C ARG A 136 -0.20 -20.46 7.45
N ALA A 137 -0.38 -21.37 6.48
CA ALA A 137 -0.13 -21.07 5.08
C ALA A 137 -1.13 -20.04 4.53
N ALA A 138 -2.42 -20.20 4.84
CA ALA A 138 -3.46 -19.25 4.44
C ALA A 138 -3.24 -17.85 5.06
N GLU A 139 -2.83 -17.79 6.34
CA GLU A 139 -2.51 -16.53 7.02
C GLU A 139 -1.33 -15.81 6.34
N ARG A 140 -0.25 -16.53 6.00
CA ARG A 140 0.89 -15.94 5.26
C ARG A 140 0.49 -15.44 3.88
N GLN A 141 -0.31 -16.22 3.14
CA GLN A 141 -0.81 -15.82 1.82
C GLN A 141 -1.67 -14.55 1.89
N ALA A 142 -2.52 -14.44 2.92
CA ALA A 142 -3.33 -13.24 3.14
C ALA A 142 -2.46 -12.01 3.46
N GLN A 143 -1.43 -12.16 4.30
CA GLN A 143 -0.48 -11.09 4.62
C GLN A 143 0.33 -10.65 3.39
N ASP A 144 0.79 -11.59 2.56
CA ASP A 144 1.52 -11.28 1.33
C ASP A 144 0.63 -10.55 0.31
N ALA A 145 -0.65 -10.96 0.20
CA ALA A 145 -1.62 -10.27 -0.65
C ALA A 145 -1.89 -8.84 -0.18
N ASP A 146 -2.14 -8.64 1.12
CA ASP A 146 -2.32 -7.33 1.74
C ASP A 146 -1.09 -6.42 1.55
N ARG A 147 0.12 -6.97 1.74
CA ARG A 147 1.37 -6.25 1.47
C ARG A 147 1.48 -5.82 0.00
N ARG A 148 1.15 -6.70 -0.94
CA ARG A 148 1.18 -6.37 -2.38
C ARG A 148 0.18 -5.28 -2.73
N THR A 149 -1.03 -5.32 -2.17
CA THR A 149 -2.04 -4.28 -2.36
C THR A 149 -1.54 -2.93 -1.85
N ARG A 150 -1.03 -2.88 -0.61
CA ARG A 150 -0.47 -1.64 -0.05
C ARG A 150 0.72 -1.13 -0.86
N ASP A 151 1.58 -2.02 -1.34
CA ASP A 151 2.72 -1.64 -2.18
C ASP A 151 2.25 -1.07 -3.52
N ALA A 152 1.19 -1.63 -4.12
CA ALA A 152 0.58 -1.10 -5.34
C ALA A 152 -0.07 0.27 -5.11
N GLU A 153 -0.84 0.44 -4.03
CA GLU A 153 -1.44 1.72 -3.65
C GLU A 153 -0.39 2.81 -3.45
N ARG A 154 0.71 2.50 -2.74
CA ARG A 154 1.81 3.45 -2.57
C ARG A 154 2.45 3.85 -3.90
N ARG A 155 2.60 2.91 -4.84
CA ARG A 155 3.13 3.20 -6.18
C ARG A 155 2.20 4.09 -6.99
N ILE A 156 0.89 3.87 -6.90
CA ILE A 156 -0.12 4.72 -7.54
C ILE A 156 -0.04 6.14 -6.97
N HIS A 157 -0.06 6.27 -5.65
CA HIS A 157 0.04 7.58 -5.00
C HIS A 157 1.35 8.31 -5.34
N GLU A 158 2.47 7.60 -5.39
CA GLU A 158 3.75 8.18 -5.78
C GLU A 158 3.76 8.61 -7.26
N ALA A 159 3.17 7.81 -8.15
CA ALA A 159 3.04 8.16 -9.57
C ALA A 159 2.17 9.40 -9.76
N GLU A 160 1.04 9.51 -9.04
CA GLU A 160 0.17 10.68 -9.03
C GLU A 160 0.92 11.94 -8.55
N ARG A 161 1.67 11.83 -7.45
CA ARG A 161 2.49 12.94 -6.95
C ARG A 161 3.53 13.39 -7.96
N ARG A 162 4.22 12.46 -8.62
CA ARG A 162 5.21 12.77 -9.66
C ARG A 162 4.55 13.43 -10.88
N ALA A 163 3.36 12.98 -11.27
CA ALA A 163 2.61 13.61 -12.36
C ALA A 163 2.20 15.05 -12.01
N GLN A 164 1.69 15.29 -10.81
CA GLN A 164 1.34 16.64 -10.33
C GLN A 164 2.56 17.56 -10.27
N GLU A 165 3.72 17.07 -9.82
CA GLU A 165 4.95 17.85 -9.80
C GLU A 165 5.43 18.20 -11.21
N ALA A 166 5.37 17.23 -12.14
CA ALA A 166 5.69 17.46 -13.54
C ALA A 166 4.78 18.52 -14.18
N GLU A 167 3.48 18.46 -13.92
CA GLU A 167 2.50 19.46 -14.38
C GLU A 167 2.80 20.85 -13.81
N ARG A 168 3.05 20.96 -12.50
CA ARG A 168 3.44 22.23 -11.86
C ARG A 168 4.71 22.81 -12.46
N ARG A 169 5.70 21.96 -12.76
CA ARG A 169 6.96 22.36 -13.40
C ARG A 169 6.73 22.82 -14.83
N ALA A 170 5.88 22.14 -15.59
CA ALA A 170 5.51 22.55 -16.95
C ALA A 170 4.80 23.91 -16.94
N ALA A 171 3.81 24.10 -16.06
CA ALA A 171 3.11 25.37 -15.90
C ALA A 171 4.04 26.52 -15.47
N ALA A 172 5.01 26.24 -14.59
CA ALA A 172 6.02 27.23 -14.21
C ALA A 172 6.96 27.60 -15.37
N ALA A 173 7.35 26.61 -16.19
CA ALA A 173 8.17 26.85 -17.38
C ALA A 173 7.40 27.69 -18.42
N GLU A 174 6.12 27.40 -18.65
CA GLU A 174 5.27 28.16 -19.55
C GLU A 174 5.10 29.61 -19.08
N ARG A 175 4.84 29.84 -17.78
CA ARG A 175 4.78 31.21 -17.23
C ARG A 175 6.07 31.99 -17.47
N ARG A 176 7.22 31.36 -17.27
CA ARG A 176 8.52 31.99 -17.53
C ARG A 176 8.74 32.28 -19.00
N ALA A 177 8.32 31.40 -19.90
CA ALA A 177 8.39 31.63 -21.34
C ALA A 177 7.51 32.82 -21.75
N ASN A 178 6.26 32.85 -21.30
CA ASN A 178 5.33 33.96 -21.56
C ASN A 178 5.84 35.29 -20.99
N GLU A 179 6.46 35.27 -19.80
CA GLU A 179 7.09 36.46 -19.22
C GLU A 179 8.29 36.92 -20.03
N ALA A 180 9.16 35.99 -20.45
CA ALA A 180 10.31 36.31 -21.32
C ALA A 180 9.86 36.88 -22.66
N GLU A 181 8.82 36.32 -23.28
CA GLU A 181 8.21 36.85 -24.51
C GLU A 181 7.64 38.25 -24.31
N ARG A 182 6.95 38.50 -23.19
CA ARG A 182 6.47 39.85 -22.83
C ARG A 182 7.63 40.82 -22.65
N GLN A 183 8.71 40.42 -21.97
CA GLN A 183 9.90 41.24 -21.81
C GLN A 183 10.55 41.54 -23.16
N VAL A 184 10.70 40.54 -24.04
CA VAL A 184 11.21 40.74 -25.40
C VAL A 184 10.32 41.71 -26.18
N ARG A 185 9.00 41.57 -26.14
CA ARG A 185 8.06 42.48 -26.82
C ARG A 185 8.17 43.93 -26.30
N VAL A 186 8.37 44.12 -25.01
CA VAL A 186 8.59 45.45 -24.41
C VAL A 186 9.94 46.03 -24.83
N LEU A 187 10.99 45.22 -24.91
CA LEU A 187 12.32 45.67 -25.34
C LEU A 187 12.43 45.92 -26.85
N ASP A 188 11.66 45.17 -27.65
CA ASP A 188 11.63 45.23 -29.12
C ASP A 188 10.60 46.24 -29.67
N ASP A 189 10.06 47.12 -28.83
CA ASP A 189 9.00 48.06 -29.20
C ASP A 189 9.34 48.87 -30.49
N PRO A 190 8.64 48.59 -31.62
CA PRO A 190 8.94 49.22 -32.90
C PRO A 190 8.71 50.73 -32.87
N GLU A 191 7.71 51.20 -32.12
CA GLU A 191 7.38 52.63 -32.03
C GLU A 191 8.50 53.40 -31.34
N ARG A 192 9.11 52.82 -30.30
CA ARG A 192 10.29 53.37 -29.65
C ARG A 192 11.49 53.43 -30.59
N ARG A 193 11.66 52.42 -31.46
CA ARG A 193 12.73 52.41 -32.47
C ARG A 193 12.52 53.49 -33.53
N GLU A 194 11.30 53.65 -34.03
CA GLU A 194 10.95 54.69 -35.00
C GLU A 194 11.18 56.09 -34.43
N ARG A 195 10.75 56.33 -33.19
CA ARG A 195 11.01 57.60 -32.48
C ARG A 195 12.51 57.87 -32.31
N ALA A 196 13.30 56.86 -31.94
CA ALA A 196 14.75 56.99 -31.86
C ALA A 196 15.41 57.22 -33.23
N GLN A 197 14.91 56.60 -34.30
CA GLN A 197 15.37 56.85 -35.67
C GLN A 197 15.04 58.28 -36.12
N LEU A 198 13.83 58.78 -35.82
CA LEU A 198 13.41 60.14 -36.13
C LEU A 198 14.28 61.18 -35.43
N LEU A 199 14.58 60.98 -34.14
CA LEU A 199 15.48 61.84 -33.38
C LEU A 199 16.88 61.88 -33.98
N ARG A 200 17.46 60.72 -34.33
CA ARG A 200 18.76 60.66 -35.00
C ARG A 200 18.74 61.37 -36.35
N ALA A 201 17.72 61.10 -37.17
CA ALA A 201 17.58 61.72 -38.48
C ALA A 201 17.48 63.25 -38.37
N PHE A 202 16.74 63.77 -37.38
CA PHE A 202 16.62 65.20 -37.11
C PHE A 202 17.95 65.82 -36.67
N GLU A 203 18.69 65.18 -35.75
CA GLU A 203 19.99 65.65 -35.25
C GLU A 203 21.08 65.66 -36.35
N THR A 204 21.00 64.77 -37.33
CA THR A 204 21.98 64.70 -38.44
C THR A 204 21.61 65.53 -39.67
N THR A 205 20.39 66.05 -39.74
CA THR A 205 19.90 66.73 -40.94
C THR A 205 20.31 68.21 -40.95
N THR A 206 20.68 68.73 -42.13
CA THR A 206 20.98 70.16 -42.38
C THR A 206 19.80 70.95 -42.98
N LEU A 207 18.66 70.29 -43.23
CA LEU A 207 17.44 70.90 -43.76
C LEU A 207 16.80 71.84 -42.71
N THR A 208 16.10 72.86 -43.20
CA THR A 208 15.21 73.65 -42.36
C THR A 208 14.11 72.76 -41.78
N ARG A 209 13.60 73.15 -40.61
CA ARG A 209 12.57 72.40 -39.89
C ARG A 209 11.34 72.11 -40.74
N ALA A 210 10.84 73.11 -41.47
CA ALA A 210 9.70 72.97 -42.37
C ALA A 210 9.96 71.93 -43.48
N ASN A 211 11.16 71.91 -44.07
CA ASN A 211 11.54 70.94 -45.11
C ASN A 211 11.67 69.52 -44.55
N PHE A 212 12.17 69.38 -43.31
CA PHE A 212 12.24 68.09 -42.63
C PHE A 212 10.85 67.52 -42.33
N CYS A 213 9.93 68.35 -41.83
CA CYS A 213 8.53 67.98 -41.61
C CYS A 213 7.84 67.52 -42.90
N ALA A 214 8.03 68.26 -44.00
CA ALA A 214 7.49 67.90 -45.30
C ALA A 214 8.04 66.55 -45.82
N LEU A 215 9.35 66.29 -45.65
CA LEU A 215 9.99 65.05 -46.10
C LEU A 215 9.57 63.82 -45.26
N LYS A 216 9.32 64.00 -43.96
CA LYS A 216 8.90 62.92 -43.05
C LYS A 216 7.40 62.73 -42.97
N GLY A 217 6.60 63.62 -43.56
CA GLY A 217 5.14 63.56 -43.52
C GLY A 217 4.56 63.81 -42.13
N VAL A 218 5.25 64.59 -41.29
CA VAL A 218 4.86 64.84 -39.89
C VAL A 218 4.61 66.34 -39.71
N SER A 219 3.58 66.71 -38.96
CA SER A 219 3.32 68.12 -38.61
C SER A 219 4.40 68.66 -37.65
N GLU A 220 4.63 69.98 -37.68
CA GLU A 220 5.63 70.59 -36.79
C GLU A 220 5.32 70.40 -35.30
N ALA A 221 4.03 70.40 -34.92
CA ALA A 221 3.60 70.17 -33.54
C ALA A 221 3.78 68.70 -33.12
N THR A 222 3.47 67.76 -34.02
CA THR A 222 3.67 66.32 -33.78
C THR A 222 5.17 65.98 -33.73
N LEU A 223 5.99 66.63 -34.54
CA LEU A 223 7.44 66.44 -34.55
C LEU A 223 8.05 66.85 -33.21
N ASP A 224 7.71 68.01 -32.66
CA ASP A 224 8.23 68.46 -31.37
C ASP A 224 7.86 67.52 -30.22
N ALA A 225 6.59 67.10 -30.17
CA ALA A 225 6.13 66.15 -29.18
C ALA A 225 6.91 64.81 -29.28
N THR A 226 7.10 64.31 -30.50
CA THR A 226 7.81 63.05 -30.76
C THR A 226 9.30 63.14 -30.42
N LEU A 227 9.95 64.27 -30.72
CA LEU A 227 11.36 64.50 -30.39
C LEU A 227 11.57 64.65 -28.87
N ALA A 228 10.66 65.28 -28.15
CA ALA A 228 10.70 65.37 -26.69
C ALA A 228 10.63 63.97 -26.06
N LEU A 229 9.62 63.18 -26.45
CA LEU A 229 9.48 61.77 -26.04
C LEU A 229 10.73 60.94 -26.36
N ALA A 230 11.29 61.05 -27.56
CA ALA A 230 12.48 60.31 -27.97
C ALA A 230 13.75 60.68 -27.17
N ARG A 231 13.89 61.96 -26.79
CA ARG A 231 15.01 62.43 -25.96
C ARG A 231 14.91 61.90 -24.54
N ASP A 232 13.70 61.90 -23.97
CA ASP A 232 13.44 61.34 -22.65
C ASP A 232 13.72 59.83 -22.64
N GLU A 233 13.26 59.09 -23.64
CA GLU A 233 13.55 57.65 -23.77
C GLU A 233 15.03 57.34 -23.98
N ARG A 234 15.78 58.22 -24.67
CA ARG A 234 17.24 58.13 -24.80
C ARG A 234 17.92 58.40 -23.47
N ASN A 235 17.47 59.39 -22.72
CA ASN A 235 18.02 59.73 -21.41
C ASN A 235 17.74 58.61 -20.39
N GLN A 236 16.53 58.06 -20.39
CA GLN A 236 16.16 56.89 -19.59
C GLN A 236 17.02 55.66 -19.94
N ALA A 237 17.28 55.40 -21.22
CA ALA A 237 18.16 54.30 -21.64
C ALA A 237 19.64 54.52 -21.29
N ARG A 238 20.10 55.77 -21.20
CA ARG A 238 21.45 56.11 -20.71
C ARG A 238 21.55 55.99 -19.18
N ALA A 239 20.45 56.23 -18.48
CA ALA A 239 20.36 56.08 -17.03
C ALA A 239 20.23 54.61 -16.57
N MET A 240 19.70 53.72 -17.41
CA MET A 240 19.63 52.29 -17.09
C MET A 240 21.01 51.62 -17.21
N PRO A 241 21.46 50.85 -16.19
CA PRO A 241 22.70 50.11 -16.26
C PRO A 241 22.61 49.00 -17.32
N ARG A 242 23.63 48.89 -18.18
CA ARG A 242 23.67 47.84 -19.21
C ARG A 242 23.93 46.49 -18.53
N PRO A 243 23.12 45.45 -18.79
CA PRO A 243 23.24 44.15 -18.11
C PRO A 243 24.54 43.39 -18.43
N ASN A 244 25.38 43.88 -19.35
CA ASN A 244 26.67 43.29 -19.74
C ASN A 244 27.81 44.34 -19.77
N ALA A 245 27.75 45.41 -18.98
CA ALA A 245 28.94 46.22 -18.76
C ALA A 245 29.93 45.37 -17.93
N PRO A 246 31.15 45.08 -18.40
CA PRO A 246 32.16 44.50 -17.53
C PRO A 246 32.36 45.45 -16.36
N GLU A 247 32.19 44.94 -15.14
CA GLU A 247 32.43 45.72 -13.92
C GLU A 247 33.84 46.32 -13.99
N PRO A 248 34.00 47.65 -13.78
CA PRO A 248 35.32 48.25 -13.77
C PRO A 248 36.07 47.79 -12.51
N GLY A 249 36.79 46.67 -12.63
CA GLY A 249 37.59 46.12 -11.52
C GLY A 249 37.93 44.64 -11.58
N MET A 250 37.25 43.81 -12.38
CA MET A 250 37.63 42.39 -12.50
C MET A 250 38.77 42.23 -13.51
N GLN A 251 40.00 42.14 -13.00
CA GLN A 251 41.13 41.62 -13.75
C GLN A 251 40.73 40.26 -14.36
N ARG A 252 40.88 40.12 -15.68
CA ARG A 252 40.76 38.82 -16.36
C ARG A 252 41.61 37.81 -15.57
N PRO A 253 41.05 36.68 -15.11
CA PRO A 253 41.89 35.66 -14.50
C PRO A 253 42.94 35.24 -15.53
N PRO A 254 44.23 35.12 -15.15
CA PRO A 254 45.26 34.68 -16.08
C PRO A 254 44.86 33.30 -16.60
N ASN A 255 44.98 33.11 -17.92
CA ASN A 255 44.74 31.84 -18.59
C ASN A 255 45.44 30.72 -17.82
N ARG A 256 44.69 29.89 -17.08
CA ARG A 256 45.18 28.62 -16.55
C ARG A 256 45.23 27.63 -17.71
N ALA A 257 46.21 27.84 -18.58
CA ALA A 257 46.61 26.88 -19.59
C ALA A 257 47.47 25.80 -18.92
N GLU A 258 46.88 25.03 -18.00
CA GLU A 258 47.51 23.84 -17.39
C GLU A 258 46.48 23.17 -16.46
N ASP A 259 45.53 22.47 -17.06
CA ASP A 259 44.84 21.32 -16.45
C ASP A 259 44.03 20.62 -17.57
N ARG A 260 44.74 20.24 -18.63
CA ARG A 260 44.21 19.30 -19.62
C ARG A 260 44.47 17.90 -19.08
N PRO A 261 43.45 17.07 -18.80
CA PRO A 261 43.69 15.71 -18.36
C PRO A 261 44.49 14.95 -19.42
N PRO A 262 45.49 14.13 -19.04
CA PRO A 262 46.30 13.41 -20.02
C PRO A 262 45.42 12.50 -20.86
N ARG A 263 45.57 12.59 -22.19
CA ARG A 263 44.94 11.68 -23.13
C ARG A 263 45.42 10.27 -22.78
N ARG A 264 44.49 9.41 -22.33
CA ARG A 264 44.72 7.98 -22.16
C ARG A 264 45.05 7.37 -23.53
N HIS A 265 46.33 7.27 -23.85
CA HIS A 265 46.82 6.25 -24.77
C HIS A 265 47.22 5.06 -23.93
N ASP A 266 46.31 4.08 -23.82
CA ASP A 266 46.65 2.67 -23.71
C ASP A 266 45.36 1.85 -23.89
N ARG A 267 45.17 1.33 -25.12
CA ARG A 267 44.19 0.30 -25.43
C ARG A 267 44.98 -0.91 -25.94
N PRO A 268 44.94 -2.07 -25.25
CA PRO A 268 45.62 -3.27 -25.72
C PRO A 268 44.91 -3.86 -26.96
N PRO A 269 45.61 -4.64 -27.82
CA PRO A 269 45.05 -5.12 -29.07
C PRO A 269 44.05 -6.25 -28.82
N GLY A 270 42.76 -5.93 -28.88
CA GLY A 270 41.65 -6.89 -28.83
C GLY A 270 41.06 -7.12 -30.23
N LYS A 271 40.92 -8.40 -30.58
CA LYS A 271 40.57 -9.01 -31.88
C LYS A 271 39.43 -8.31 -32.68
N PRO A 272 39.43 -8.38 -34.02
CA PRO A 272 38.38 -7.78 -34.85
C PRO A 272 37.07 -8.57 -34.73
N GLY A 273 36.03 -7.96 -34.16
CA GLY A 273 34.65 -8.44 -34.23
C GLY A 273 33.96 -8.03 -35.54
N PRO A 274 32.90 -8.75 -35.97
CA PRO A 274 32.34 -8.61 -37.30
C PRO A 274 31.69 -7.24 -37.52
N ARG A 275 31.95 -6.66 -38.70
CA ARG A 275 31.42 -5.37 -39.15
C ARG A 275 29.89 -5.40 -39.18
N ARG A 276 29.26 -4.47 -38.48
CA ARG A 276 27.83 -4.16 -38.59
C ARG A 276 27.64 -3.22 -39.80
N PRO A 277 26.72 -3.51 -40.74
CA PRO A 277 26.53 -2.67 -41.92
C PRO A 277 25.89 -1.32 -41.57
N SER A 278 26.34 -0.27 -42.26
CA SER A 278 25.87 1.12 -42.13
C SER A 278 24.39 1.29 -42.54
N PRO A 279 23.64 2.20 -41.92
CA PRO A 279 22.26 2.49 -42.31
C PRO A 279 22.27 3.50 -43.47
N GLY A 280 21.84 3.07 -44.65
CA GLY A 280 21.73 3.98 -45.79
C GLY A 280 21.43 3.28 -47.09
N GLN A 281 20.21 2.76 -47.24
CA GLN A 281 19.53 2.71 -48.53
C GLN A 281 18.02 2.55 -48.30
N GLN A 282 17.30 3.55 -48.78
CA GLN A 282 15.86 3.65 -48.80
C GLN A 282 15.32 2.54 -49.71
N ALA A 283 14.41 1.71 -49.19
CA ALA A 283 13.60 0.81 -50.00
C ALA A 283 12.17 1.38 -50.07
N ALA A 284 11.70 1.59 -51.29
CA ALA A 284 10.35 2.02 -51.64
C ALA A 284 9.29 1.04 -51.10
N PRO A 285 8.06 1.50 -50.81
CA PRO A 285 6.98 0.61 -50.41
C PRO A 285 6.46 -0.19 -51.61
N ALA A 286 6.46 -1.52 -51.46
CA ALA A 286 5.84 -2.44 -52.40
C ALA A 286 4.31 -2.33 -52.32
N GLU A 287 3.70 -2.11 -53.47
CA GLU A 287 2.25 -2.17 -53.69
C GLU A 287 1.72 -3.57 -53.35
N ASP A 288 0.82 -3.62 -52.38
CA ASP A 288 0.03 -4.79 -52.03
C ASP A 288 -1.00 -5.03 -53.13
N ARG A 289 -0.67 -5.94 -54.06
CA ARG A 289 -1.59 -6.42 -55.10
C ARG A 289 -2.68 -7.26 -54.44
N ARG A 290 -3.83 -6.62 -54.22
CA ARG A 290 -5.11 -7.30 -53.92
C ARG A 290 -5.43 -8.34 -55.00
N PRO A 291 -5.86 -9.56 -54.65
CA PRO A 291 -6.46 -10.49 -55.59
C PRO A 291 -7.85 -9.96 -56.00
N GLN A 292 -8.09 -9.93 -57.32
CA GLN A 292 -9.35 -9.48 -57.91
C GLN A 292 -10.46 -10.49 -57.63
N ASP A 293 -11.51 -10.03 -56.93
CA ASP A 293 -12.78 -10.72 -56.83
C ASP A 293 -13.50 -10.67 -58.19
N ARG A 294 -13.70 -11.85 -58.77
CA ARG A 294 -14.54 -12.06 -59.97
C ARG A 294 -16.00 -11.96 -59.56
N THR A 295 -16.68 -10.89 -59.96
CA THR A 295 -18.15 -10.88 -60.02
C THR A 295 -18.61 -11.55 -61.33
N PRO A 296 -19.65 -12.41 -61.29
CA PRO A 296 -20.27 -12.92 -62.51
C PRO A 296 -21.31 -11.93 -63.06
N ARG A 297 -21.22 -11.65 -64.35
CA ARG A 297 -22.21 -10.90 -65.14
C ARG A 297 -23.45 -11.78 -65.35
N ARG A 298 -24.60 -11.33 -64.84
CA ARG A 298 -25.94 -11.81 -65.19
C ARG A 298 -26.75 -10.58 -65.59
N GLY A 299 -27.19 -10.54 -66.86
CA GLY A 299 -27.83 -9.39 -67.50
C GLY A 299 -27.27 -9.17 -68.89
#